data_AF-A0A9P8F7I2-F1
#
_entry.id   AF-A0A9P8F7I2-F1
#
_cell.length_a   1.000
_cell.length_b   1.000
_cell.length_c   1.000
_cell.angle_alpha   90.00
_cell.angle_beta   90.00
_cell.angle_gamma   90.00
#
_symmetry.space_group_name_H-M   'P 1'
#
loop_
_entity.id
_entity.type
_entity.pdbx_description
1 polymer ?
#
loop_
_entity_poly.entity_id
_entity_poly.type
_entity_poly.pdbx_seq_one_letter_code
_entity_poly.pdbx_strand_id
1 'polypeptide(L)'
;MRPVLSSWLVNALCLTAHLGSALQLDITSPDSIRSTASVVAYDMMSYYTGNRTGDVPGNLPAPYYWWEAGAMFGEMIEYWYYTGDATYNDEVKQALLHQVGDDNDYMPRNQSKSLGNDDQVFWAFSAMTAAELKFEDPGTGEPSWLALAQAVFNEQASRWDTGTCGGGLRWQIFTFNAGYDYKNAVSNGGFYQLAARLARYTQNQTYVDWAEKTWEWYAGTPLLNTQTWQINDG
;
A
#
# COMPACT_ATOMS: atom_id res chain seq x y z
N MET A 1 -77.64 -5.89 -1.52
CA MET A 1 -77.31 -4.77 -2.43
C MET A 1 -76.33 -3.84 -1.72
N ARG A 2 -75.06 -3.89 -2.11
CA ARG A 2 -74.02 -2.86 -1.87
C ARG A 2 -73.10 -2.85 -3.10
N PRO A 3 -72.65 -1.68 -3.57
CA PRO A 3 -72.25 -1.48 -4.95
C PRO A 3 -70.80 -1.91 -5.21
N VAL A 4 -70.59 -2.41 -6.43
CA VAL A 4 -69.29 -2.60 -7.08
C VAL A 4 -68.92 -1.26 -7.72
N LEU A 5 -67.80 -0.67 -7.33
CA LEU A 5 -67.13 0.46 -8.00
C LEU A 5 -65.64 0.08 -8.00
N SER A 6 -65.17 -0.55 -9.06
CA SER A 6 -64.58 0.05 -10.27
C SER A 6 -63.06 0.10 -10.16
N SER A 7 -62.41 -0.84 -10.87
CA SER A 7 -61.02 -0.74 -11.30
C SER A 7 -60.72 0.60 -11.96
N TRP A 8 -59.43 0.89 -12.05
CA TRP A 8 -58.71 1.89 -12.86
C TRP A 8 -58.02 2.97 -12.03
N LEU A 9 -56.68 3.01 -12.21
CA LEU A 9 -55.71 4.03 -11.77
C LEU A 9 -55.36 3.88 -10.27
N VAL A 10 -54.16 3.43 -9.87
CA VAL A 10 -52.86 4.01 -10.23
C VAL A 10 -51.78 2.92 -10.04
N ASN A 11 -51.30 2.34 -11.14
CA ASN A 11 -49.96 1.75 -11.18
C ASN A 11 -48.96 2.92 -11.27
N ALA A 12 -48.70 3.60 -10.15
CA ALA A 12 -47.55 4.49 -10.04
C ALA A 12 -46.35 3.63 -9.71
N LEU A 13 -45.77 3.13 -10.80
CA LEU A 13 -44.41 2.65 -10.93
C LEU A 13 -43.47 3.62 -10.18
N CYS A 14 -43.14 3.32 -8.92
CA CYS A 14 -41.98 3.91 -8.27
C CYS A 14 -40.75 3.28 -8.91
N LEU A 15 -40.42 3.75 -10.12
CA LEU A 15 -39.03 3.77 -10.57
C LEU A 15 -38.33 4.72 -9.60
N THR A 16 -37.79 4.17 -8.51
CA THR A 16 -36.65 4.79 -7.86
C THR A 16 -35.52 4.70 -8.87
N ALA A 17 -35.45 5.68 -9.77
CA ALA A 17 -34.22 5.94 -10.48
C ALA A 17 -33.17 6.17 -9.37
N HIS A 18 -32.29 5.19 -9.18
CA HIS A 18 -31.04 5.44 -8.50
C HIS A 18 -30.32 6.49 -9.35
N LEU A 19 -30.54 7.76 -9.04
CA LEU A 19 -29.69 8.85 -9.49
C LEU A 19 -28.35 8.59 -8.81
N GLY A 20 -27.53 7.73 -9.41
CA GLY A 20 -26.13 7.60 -9.02
C GLY A 20 -25.53 8.98 -9.16
N SER A 21 -25.10 9.57 -8.04
CA SER A 21 -24.32 10.80 -8.09
C SER A 21 -22.94 10.40 -8.59
N ALA A 22 -22.71 10.60 -9.90
CA ALA A 22 -21.38 10.45 -10.46
C ALA A 22 -20.48 11.60 -9.96
N LEU A 23 -19.20 11.30 -9.74
CA LEU A 23 -18.21 12.34 -9.48
C LEU A 23 -18.18 13.30 -10.67
N GLN A 24 -18.41 14.59 -10.40
CA GLN A 24 -18.23 15.64 -11.39
C GLN A 24 -16.76 16.05 -11.38
N LEU A 25 -16.02 15.64 -12.42
CA LEU A 25 -14.59 15.89 -12.55
C LEU A 25 -14.29 16.68 -13.83
N ASP A 26 -13.72 17.88 -13.66
CA ASP A 26 -13.04 18.62 -14.71
C ASP A 26 -11.53 18.48 -14.55
N ILE A 27 -10.91 17.68 -15.41
CA ILE A 27 -9.46 17.39 -15.40
C ILE A 27 -8.58 18.59 -15.78
N THR A 28 -9.18 19.71 -16.20
CA THR A 28 -8.46 20.96 -16.51
C THR A 28 -8.51 21.97 -15.37
N SER A 29 -9.33 21.73 -14.35
CA SER A 29 -9.50 22.59 -13.18
C SER A 29 -8.84 21.99 -11.94
N PRO A 30 -7.75 22.60 -11.42
CA PRO A 30 -7.10 22.14 -10.19
C PRO A 30 -8.06 22.08 -8.99
N ASP A 31 -9.02 23.00 -8.90
CA ASP A 31 -10.01 23.00 -7.82
C ASP A 31 -11.02 21.85 -7.97
N SER A 32 -11.43 21.54 -9.20
CA SER A 32 -12.27 20.37 -9.45
C SER A 32 -11.54 19.09 -9.07
N ILE A 33 -10.26 18.94 -9.48
CA ILE A 33 -9.45 17.77 -9.15
C ILE A 33 -9.32 17.62 -7.63
N ARG A 34 -8.95 18.68 -6.91
CA ARG A 34 -8.83 18.64 -5.44
C ARG A 34 -10.15 18.31 -4.75
N SER A 35 -11.25 18.94 -5.18
CA SER A 35 -12.57 18.67 -4.62
C SER A 35 -13.02 17.24 -4.85
N THR A 36 -12.83 16.70 -6.05
CA THR A 36 -13.15 15.30 -6.35
C THR A 36 -12.24 14.34 -5.57
N ALA A 37 -10.94 14.64 -5.47
CA ALA A 37 -9.99 13.84 -4.71
C ALA A 37 -10.35 13.80 -3.22
N SER A 38 -10.83 14.90 -2.64
CA SER A 38 -11.30 14.94 -1.24
C SER A 38 -12.49 14.00 -0.99
N VAL A 39 -13.44 13.90 -1.93
CA VAL A 39 -14.55 12.94 -1.84
C VAL A 39 -14.03 11.50 -1.88
N VAL A 40 -13.11 11.20 -2.80
CA VAL A 40 -12.50 9.85 -2.90
C VAL A 40 -11.69 9.51 -1.65
N ALA A 41 -10.92 10.45 -1.11
CA ALA A 41 -10.16 10.28 0.13
C ALA A 41 -11.07 10.03 1.33
N TYR A 42 -12.18 10.77 1.43
CA TYR A 42 -13.20 10.53 2.45
C TYR A 42 -13.82 9.13 2.34
N ASP A 43 -14.22 8.72 1.14
CA ASP A 43 -14.79 7.39 0.92
C ASP A 43 -13.76 6.29 1.24
N MET A 44 -12.49 6.46 0.85
CA MET A 44 -11.41 5.53 1.19
C MET A 44 -11.19 5.43 2.71
N MET A 45 -11.08 6.57 3.40
CA MET A 45 -10.89 6.59 4.85
C MET A 45 -12.13 6.12 5.63
N SER A 46 -13.31 6.07 5.01
CA SER A 46 -14.51 5.50 5.64
C SER A 46 -14.40 3.99 5.93
N TYR A 47 -13.53 3.27 5.21
CA TYR A 47 -13.22 1.85 5.47
C TYR A 47 -12.31 1.67 6.68
N TYR A 48 -11.55 2.69 7.06
CA TYR A 48 -10.61 2.61 8.16
C TYR A 48 -11.32 2.67 9.51
N THR A 49 -11.10 1.65 10.33
CA THR A 49 -11.65 1.57 11.70
C THR A 49 -10.58 1.61 12.78
N GLY A 50 -9.30 1.48 12.42
CA GLY A 50 -8.19 1.37 13.38
C GLY A 50 -8.00 2.57 14.33
N ASN A 51 -8.59 3.73 14.03
CA ASN A 51 -8.61 4.90 14.92
C ASN A 51 -9.73 4.84 15.99
N ARG A 52 -10.61 3.83 15.96
CA ARG A 52 -11.69 3.66 16.94
C ARG A 52 -11.16 2.99 18.20
N THR A 53 -11.73 3.35 19.35
CA THR A 53 -11.37 2.72 20.63
C THR A 53 -11.64 1.21 20.59
N GLY A 54 -10.60 0.41 20.84
CA GLY A 54 -10.66 -1.05 20.85
C GLY A 54 -10.22 -1.72 19.55
N ASP A 55 -10.05 -0.97 18.47
CA ASP A 55 -9.45 -1.45 17.21
C ASP A 55 -7.92 -1.28 17.23
N VAL A 56 -7.26 -1.75 16.17
CA VAL A 56 -5.80 -1.72 16.02
C VAL A 56 -5.43 -0.67 14.95
N PRO A 57 -4.76 0.44 15.31
CA PRO A 57 -4.31 1.43 14.34
C PRO A 57 -3.46 0.80 13.24
N GLY A 58 -3.66 1.22 12.00
CA GLY A 58 -2.97 0.65 10.85
C GLY A 58 -3.55 -0.66 10.30
N ASN A 59 -4.61 -1.22 10.88
CA ASN A 59 -5.35 -2.32 10.27
C ASN A 59 -6.63 -1.83 9.59
N LEU A 60 -6.92 -2.41 8.43
CA LEU A 60 -8.26 -2.39 7.84
C LEU A 60 -9.08 -3.59 8.35
N PRO A 61 -10.41 -3.48 8.45
CA PRO A 61 -11.27 -4.61 8.81
C PRO A 61 -11.25 -5.70 7.72
N ALA A 62 -11.75 -6.88 8.03
CA ALA A 62 -11.96 -7.91 7.00
C ALA A 62 -12.84 -7.36 5.84
N PRO A 63 -12.57 -7.73 4.57
CA PRO A 63 -11.67 -8.81 4.13
C PRO A 63 -10.23 -8.37 3.80
N TYR A 64 -9.83 -7.16 4.17
CA TYR A 64 -8.58 -6.56 3.73
C TYR A 64 -7.36 -7.17 4.43
N TYR A 65 -6.27 -7.35 3.68
CA TYR A 65 -5.00 -7.84 4.22
C TYR A 65 -4.17 -6.70 4.80
N TRP A 66 -3.21 -7.04 5.67
CA TRP A 66 -2.40 -6.07 6.39
C TRP A 66 -1.61 -5.12 5.47
N TRP A 67 -1.06 -5.63 4.37
CA TRP A 67 -0.31 -4.82 3.40
C TRP A 67 -1.18 -3.79 2.68
N GLU A 68 -2.47 -4.06 2.48
CA GLU A 68 -3.40 -3.14 1.80
C GLU A 68 -3.61 -1.88 2.63
N ALA A 69 -3.58 -1.99 3.95
CA ALA A 69 -3.60 -0.84 4.85
C ALA A 69 -2.32 0.01 4.67
N GLY A 70 -1.15 -0.64 4.62
CA GLY A 70 0.11 0.03 4.32
C GLY A 70 0.06 0.83 3.02
N ALA A 71 -0.46 0.22 1.95
CA ALA A 71 -0.68 0.88 0.66
C ALA A 71 -1.66 2.06 0.77
N MET A 72 -2.81 1.87 1.43
CA MET A 72 -3.81 2.94 1.65
C MET A 72 -3.20 4.16 2.34
N PHE A 73 -2.40 3.97 3.39
CA PHE A 73 -1.76 5.09 4.08
C PHE A 73 -0.68 5.78 3.22
N GLY A 74 -0.01 5.06 2.33
CA GLY A 74 0.88 5.63 1.33
C GLY A 74 0.14 6.58 0.38
N GLU A 75 -1.00 6.15 -0.14
CA GLU A 75 -1.88 6.97 -1.00
C GLU A 75 -2.38 8.22 -0.26
N MET A 76 -2.66 8.11 1.04
CA MET A 76 -3.09 9.26 1.85
C MET A 76 -1.97 10.28 2.08
N ILE A 77 -0.70 9.86 2.10
CA ILE A 77 0.44 10.80 2.10
C ILE A 77 0.52 11.55 0.78
N GLU A 78 0.36 10.85 -0.36
CA GLU A 78 0.35 11.49 -1.67
C GLU A 78 -0.83 12.43 -1.85
N TYR A 79 -2.02 12.02 -1.38
CA TYR A 79 -3.20 12.87 -1.33
C TYR A 79 -2.94 14.18 -0.61
N TRP A 80 -2.38 14.14 0.60
CA TRP A 80 -1.99 15.33 1.34
C TRP A 80 -1.01 16.20 0.53
N TYR A 81 0.03 15.58 -0.03
CA TYR A 81 1.06 16.30 -0.77
C TYR A 81 0.52 17.03 -2.00
N TYR A 82 -0.34 16.38 -2.80
CA TYR A 82 -0.87 16.94 -4.04
C TYR A 82 -2.04 17.91 -3.84
N THR A 83 -2.79 17.78 -2.74
CA THR A 83 -3.99 18.60 -2.51
C THR A 83 -3.80 19.69 -1.46
N GLY A 84 -2.84 19.52 -0.55
CA GLY A 84 -2.65 20.35 0.64
C GLY A 84 -3.65 20.06 1.77
N ASP A 85 -4.54 19.08 1.61
CA ASP A 85 -5.51 18.68 2.64
C ASP A 85 -4.84 17.77 3.67
N ALA A 86 -4.71 18.27 4.91
CA ALA A 86 -4.07 17.59 6.03
C ALA A 86 -5.06 16.84 6.93
N THR A 87 -6.32 16.69 6.53
CA THR A 87 -7.42 16.14 7.36
C THR A 87 -7.09 14.78 7.99
N TYR A 88 -6.32 13.93 7.30
CA TYR A 88 -6.05 12.55 7.74
C TYR A 88 -4.60 12.30 8.18
N ASN A 89 -3.78 13.36 8.28
CA ASN A 89 -2.35 13.20 8.52
C ASN A 89 -2.05 12.54 9.87
N ASP A 90 -2.82 12.87 10.91
CA ASP A 90 -2.62 12.31 12.24
C ASP A 90 -2.98 10.81 12.28
N GLU A 91 -4.07 10.40 11.61
CA GLU A 91 -4.44 8.99 11.48
C GLU A 91 -3.39 8.20 10.69
N VAL A 92 -2.89 8.75 9.59
CA VAL A 92 -1.83 8.15 8.76
C VAL A 92 -0.55 7.96 9.57
N LYS A 93 -0.09 9.01 10.25
CA LYS A 93 1.11 8.99 11.10
C LYS A 93 0.97 7.94 12.21
N GLN A 94 -0.16 7.94 12.92
CA GLN A 94 -0.44 6.97 13.97
C GLN A 94 -0.45 5.53 13.43
N ALA A 95 -1.09 5.30 12.29
CA ALA A 95 -1.20 3.98 11.67
C ALA A 95 0.17 3.41 11.27
N LEU A 96 0.99 4.20 10.58
CA LEU A 96 2.33 3.80 10.17
C LEU A 96 3.20 3.46 11.38
N LEU A 97 3.20 4.31 12.41
CA LEU A 97 4.00 4.11 13.61
C LEU A 97 3.52 2.93 14.47
N HIS A 98 2.23 2.63 14.48
CA HIS A 98 1.70 1.49 15.24
C HIS A 98 2.15 0.14 14.66
N GLN A 99 2.45 0.09 13.35
CA GLN A 99 2.70 -1.16 12.63
C GLN A 99 4.19 -1.46 12.43
N VAL A 100 5.09 -0.64 12.98
CA VAL A 100 6.55 -0.78 12.80
C VAL A 100 7.15 -2.04 13.43
N GLY A 101 6.44 -2.67 14.39
CA GLY A 101 6.93 -3.85 15.12
C GLY A 101 7.98 -3.52 16.19
N ASP A 102 8.38 -4.54 16.97
CA ASP A 102 9.30 -4.36 18.11
C ASP A 102 10.69 -3.89 17.66
N ASP A 103 11.09 -4.24 16.43
CA ASP A 103 12.43 -3.98 15.87
C ASP A 103 12.45 -2.80 14.87
N ASN A 104 11.33 -2.07 14.73
CA ASN A 104 11.16 -0.93 13.80
C ASN A 104 11.45 -1.28 12.33
N ASP A 105 10.92 -2.42 11.87
CA ASP A 105 11.22 -3.03 10.57
C ASP A 105 9.95 -3.44 9.79
N TYR A 106 8.77 -3.02 10.24
CA TYR A 106 7.48 -3.46 9.70
C TYR A 106 7.32 -4.99 9.70
N MET A 107 7.83 -5.66 10.74
CA MET A 107 7.56 -7.08 10.99
C MET A 107 6.85 -7.31 12.34
N PRO A 108 5.67 -6.69 12.57
CA PRO A 108 4.93 -6.90 13.80
C PRO A 108 4.56 -8.37 13.96
N ARG A 109 4.84 -8.95 15.15
CA ARG A 109 4.65 -10.39 15.43
C ARG A 109 3.24 -10.90 15.16
N ASN A 110 2.23 -10.03 15.30
CA ASN A 110 0.84 -10.38 15.04
C ASN A 110 0.57 -10.71 13.56
N GLN A 111 1.44 -10.28 12.64
CA GLN A 111 1.29 -10.48 11.20
C GLN A 111 2.12 -11.65 10.65
N SER A 112 2.93 -12.34 11.48
CA SER A 112 3.86 -13.38 11.01
C SER A 112 3.23 -14.53 10.20
N LYS A 113 1.93 -14.82 10.41
CA LYS A 113 1.23 -15.90 9.69
C LYS A 113 0.98 -15.63 8.21
N SER A 114 1.08 -14.37 7.78
CA SER A 114 0.85 -13.96 6.39
C SER A 114 1.96 -13.05 5.86
N LEU A 115 3.00 -12.77 6.64
CA LEU A 115 4.00 -11.77 6.29
C LEU A 115 4.94 -12.24 5.17
N GLY A 116 4.70 -11.73 3.96
CA GLY A 116 5.60 -11.78 2.82
C GLY A 116 6.56 -10.60 2.75
N ASN A 117 7.55 -10.72 1.86
CA ASN A 117 8.45 -9.62 1.52
C ASN A 117 7.71 -8.50 0.80
N ASP A 118 6.70 -8.85 -0.02
CA ASP A 118 5.74 -7.92 -0.59
C ASP A 118 4.93 -7.22 0.50
N ASP A 119 4.35 -7.94 1.47
CA ASP A 119 3.60 -7.31 2.55
C ASP A 119 4.45 -6.26 3.29
N GLN A 120 5.68 -6.63 3.68
CA GLN A 120 6.62 -5.75 4.37
C GLN A 120 7.01 -4.53 3.51
N VAL A 121 7.23 -4.72 2.21
CA VAL A 121 7.72 -3.63 1.35
C VAL A 121 6.65 -2.57 1.06
N PHE A 122 5.36 -2.92 1.06
CA PHE A 122 4.29 -1.93 0.91
C PHE A 122 4.28 -0.90 2.06
N TRP A 123 4.56 -1.33 3.30
CA TRP A 123 4.74 -0.41 4.42
C TRP A 123 6.01 0.42 4.29
N ALA A 124 7.10 -0.18 3.81
CA ALA A 124 8.33 0.53 3.50
C ALA A 124 8.14 1.59 2.42
N PHE A 125 7.27 1.34 1.43
CA PHE A 125 6.95 2.33 0.40
C PHE A 125 6.29 3.55 0.98
N SER A 126 5.33 3.37 1.88
CA SER A 126 4.64 4.47 2.55
C SER A 126 5.60 5.28 3.41
N ALA A 127 6.50 4.62 4.15
CA ALA A 127 7.56 5.30 4.90
C ALA A 127 8.55 6.03 3.96
N MET A 128 8.97 5.41 2.87
CA MET A 128 9.86 6.03 1.89
C MET A 128 9.17 7.24 1.22
N THR A 129 7.86 7.16 0.95
CA THR A 129 7.07 8.26 0.38
C THR A 129 6.94 9.40 1.38
N ALA A 130 6.70 9.10 2.66
CA ALA A 130 6.70 10.09 3.74
C ALA A 130 8.03 10.85 3.80
N ALA A 131 9.17 10.15 3.70
CA ALA A 131 10.50 10.77 3.67
C ALA A 131 10.73 11.63 2.42
N GLU A 132 10.32 11.15 1.24
CA GLU A 132 10.47 11.84 -0.05
C GLU A 132 9.64 13.13 -0.14
N LEU A 133 8.41 13.09 0.37
CA LEU A 133 7.44 14.19 0.29
C LEU A 133 7.47 15.10 1.51
N LYS A 134 8.38 14.87 2.46
CA LYS A 134 8.52 15.63 3.71
C LYS A 134 7.21 15.66 4.51
N PHE A 135 6.56 14.50 4.61
CA PHE A 135 5.47 14.31 5.55
C PHE A 135 5.96 14.61 6.97
N GLU A 136 5.06 15.02 7.87
CA GLU A 136 5.43 15.39 9.23
C GLU A 136 6.25 14.29 9.90
N ASP A 137 7.40 14.67 10.47
CA ASP A 137 8.30 13.71 11.12
C ASP A 137 7.63 13.07 12.35
N PRO A 138 7.95 11.80 12.66
CA PRO A 138 7.55 11.17 13.91
C PRO A 138 8.06 11.91 15.14
N GLY A 139 7.45 11.64 16.29
CA GLY A 139 7.80 12.25 17.57
C GLY A 139 9.19 11.86 18.06
N THR A 140 9.63 12.55 19.12
CA THR A 140 10.92 12.24 19.76
C THR A 140 10.94 10.81 20.30
N GLY A 141 11.93 10.02 19.88
CA GLY A 141 12.09 8.62 20.31
C GLY A 141 11.44 7.59 19.37
N GLU A 142 10.71 8.05 18.35
CA GLU A 142 10.17 7.20 17.29
C GLU A 142 11.15 7.08 16.11
N PRO A 143 11.14 5.97 15.35
CA PRO A 143 11.98 5.83 14.17
C PRO A 143 11.58 6.84 13.09
N SER A 144 12.55 7.42 12.38
CA SER A 144 12.22 8.29 11.24
C SER A 144 11.66 7.48 10.07
N TRP A 145 10.92 8.15 9.18
CA TRP A 145 10.39 7.54 7.96
C TRP A 145 11.48 6.89 7.09
N LEU A 146 12.62 7.56 6.93
CA LEU A 146 13.77 7.01 6.22
C LEU A 146 14.34 5.79 6.94
N ALA A 147 14.48 5.83 8.26
CA ALA A 147 15.03 4.70 9.03
C ALA A 147 14.16 3.44 8.89
N LEU A 148 12.84 3.57 8.88
CA LEU A 148 11.91 2.47 8.64
C LEU A 148 12.09 1.85 7.24
N ALA A 149 12.19 2.69 6.20
CA ALA A 149 12.46 2.23 4.84
C ALA A 149 13.83 1.51 4.73
N GLN A 150 14.85 2.03 5.41
CA GLN A 150 16.19 1.41 5.46
C GLN A 150 16.19 0.07 6.21
N ALA A 151 15.43 -0.04 7.31
CA ALA A 151 15.30 -1.28 8.07
C ALA A 151 14.73 -2.40 7.21
N VAL A 152 13.62 -2.15 6.51
CA VAL A 152 13.02 -3.13 5.58
C VAL A 152 13.99 -3.52 4.48
N PHE A 153 14.67 -2.56 3.86
CA PHE A 153 15.68 -2.86 2.84
C PHE A 153 16.78 -3.78 3.39
N ASN A 154 17.33 -3.49 4.57
CA ASN A 154 18.42 -4.26 5.15
C ASN A 154 17.99 -5.70 5.46
N GLU A 155 16.79 -5.87 6.01
CA GLU A 155 16.19 -7.18 6.27
C GLU A 155 15.98 -7.97 4.98
N GLN A 156 15.42 -7.35 3.94
CA GLN A 156 15.22 -8.01 2.64
C GLN A 156 16.54 -8.36 1.96
N ALA A 157 17.52 -7.45 1.96
CA ALA A 157 18.86 -7.72 1.44
C ALA A 157 19.50 -8.95 2.11
N SER A 158 19.30 -9.13 3.43
CA SER A 158 19.80 -10.29 4.18
C SER A 158 19.16 -11.63 3.77
N ARG A 159 17.94 -11.58 3.21
CA ARG A 159 17.15 -12.75 2.80
C ARG A 159 17.33 -13.13 1.33
N TRP A 160 18.17 -12.40 0.60
CA TRP A 160 18.46 -12.70 -0.80
C TRP A 160 19.00 -14.14 -0.96
N ASP A 161 18.19 -15.02 -1.53
CA ASP A 161 18.47 -16.45 -1.56
C ASP A 161 19.22 -16.85 -2.83
N THR A 162 20.52 -17.11 -2.70
CA THR A 162 21.38 -17.60 -3.79
C THR A 162 21.38 -19.13 -3.93
N GLY A 163 20.70 -19.86 -3.05
CA GLY A 163 20.65 -21.32 -3.06
C GLY A 163 19.74 -21.89 -4.14
N THR A 164 18.73 -21.13 -4.58
CA THR A 164 17.84 -21.49 -5.69
C THR A 164 17.68 -20.34 -6.67
N CYS A 165 17.44 -20.66 -7.94
CA CYS A 165 17.16 -19.70 -9.02
C CYS A 165 18.24 -18.62 -9.20
N GLY A 166 19.47 -18.85 -8.75
CA GLY A 166 20.59 -17.90 -8.90
C GLY A 166 20.46 -16.60 -8.10
N GLY A 167 19.51 -16.50 -7.16
CA GLY A 167 19.19 -15.27 -6.45
C GLY A 167 17.68 -15.10 -6.25
N GLY A 168 17.29 -13.93 -5.78
CA GLY A 168 15.90 -13.51 -5.60
C GLY A 168 15.36 -13.78 -4.21
N LEU A 169 14.47 -12.90 -3.78
CA LEU A 169 13.62 -13.07 -2.61
C LEU A 169 12.51 -14.07 -2.91
N ARG A 170 12.19 -14.86 -1.89
CA ARG A 170 10.97 -15.65 -1.83
C ARG A 170 9.80 -14.72 -1.55
N TRP A 171 8.59 -15.18 -1.86
CA TRP A 171 7.38 -14.46 -1.52
C TRP A 171 7.26 -14.32 0.00
N GLN A 172 7.22 -15.44 0.71
CA GLN A 172 7.06 -15.44 2.16
C GLN A 172 8.38 -15.27 2.91
N ILE A 173 8.36 -14.59 4.06
CA ILE A 173 9.53 -14.42 4.93
C ILE A 173 9.79 -15.68 5.76
N PHE A 174 8.73 -16.28 6.32
CA PHE A 174 8.85 -17.40 7.23
C PHE A 174 8.67 -18.74 6.51
N THR A 175 9.55 -19.70 6.82
CA THR A 175 9.58 -21.03 6.18
C THR A 175 8.30 -21.85 6.36
N PHE A 176 7.49 -21.52 7.37
CA PHE A 176 6.22 -22.20 7.65
C PHE A 176 5.02 -21.61 6.89
N ASN A 177 5.17 -20.49 6.18
CA ASN A 177 4.10 -19.89 5.40
C ASN A 177 3.99 -20.56 4.02
N ALA A 178 2.76 -20.79 3.56
CA ALA A 178 2.50 -21.27 2.22
C ALA A 178 2.98 -20.23 1.19
N GLY A 179 3.76 -20.66 0.19
CA GLY A 179 4.39 -19.77 -0.78
C GLY A 179 5.85 -19.41 -0.46
N TYR A 180 6.44 -19.93 0.63
CA TYR A 180 7.87 -19.77 0.89
C TYR A 180 8.76 -20.38 -0.20
N ASP A 181 8.29 -21.42 -0.89
CA ASP A 181 8.97 -22.02 -2.03
C ASP A 181 8.82 -21.23 -3.35
N TYR A 182 8.00 -20.17 -3.35
CA TYR A 182 7.72 -19.34 -4.51
C TYR A 182 8.59 -18.07 -4.53
N LYS A 183 9.17 -17.72 -5.69
CA LYS A 183 9.88 -16.44 -5.89
C LYS A 183 9.10 -15.62 -6.90
N ASN A 184 8.43 -14.57 -6.44
CA ASN A 184 7.50 -13.81 -7.27
C ASN A 184 8.03 -12.44 -7.70
N ALA A 185 7.37 -11.89 -8.70
CA ALA A 185 7.61 -10.58 -9.26
C ALA A 185 7.47 -9.47 -8.21
N VAL A 186 6.38 -9.47 -7.44
CA VAL A 186 6.07 -8.37 -6.51
C VAL A 186 7.10 -8.21 -5.40
N SER A 187 7.59 -9.30 -4.81
CA SER A 187 8.61 -9.23 -3.74
C SER A 187 9.94 -8.68 -4.27
N ASN A 188 10.36 -9.14 -5.44
CA ASN A 188 11.66 -8.76 -6.01
C ASN A 188 11.61 -7.38 -6.68
N GLY A 189 10.54 -7.09 -7.43
CA GLY A 189 10.30 -5.77 -8.01
C GLY A 189 10.13 -4.71 -6.94
N GLY A 190 9.48 -5.05 -5.82
CA GLY A 190 9.33 -4.13 -4.71
C GLY A 190 10.65 -3.85 -3.98
N PHE A 191 11.47 -4.87 -3.73
CA PHE A 191 12.81 -4.69 -3.20
C PHE A 191 13.69 -3.83 -4.12
N TYR A 192 13.65 -4.08 -5.44
CA TYR A 192 14.31 -3.24 -6.44
C TYR A 192 13.86 -1.78 -6.37
N GLN A 193 12.55 -1.52 -6.31
CA GLN A 193 12.00 -0.17 -6.20
C GLN A 193 12.46 0.53 -4.92
N LEU A 194 12.43 -0.15 -3.79
CA LEU A 194 12.88 0.39 -2.50
C LEU A 194 14.37 0.73 -2.55
N ALA A 195 15.20 -0.17 -3.08
CA ALA A 195 16.63 0.06 -3.28
C ALA A 195 16.89 1.29 -4.15
N ALA A 196 16.22 1.42 -5.30
CA ALA A 196 16.38 2.55 -6.21
C ALA A 196 15.97 3.89 -5.56
N ARG A 197 14.89 3.91 -4.78
CA ARG A 197 14.42 5.10 -4.06
C ARG A 197 15.40 5.50 -2.96
N LEU A 198 15.88 4.55 -2.16
CA LEU A 198 16.90 4.78 -1.14
C LEU A 198 18.22 5.27 -1.75
N ALA A 199 18.64 4.71 -2.88
CA ALA A 199 19.81 5.18 -3.62
C ALA A 199 19.67 6.65 -4.01
N ARG A 200 18.53 7.02 -4.61
CA ARG A 200 18.26 8.40 -5.01
C ARG A 200 18.22 9.36 -3.82
N TYR A 201 17.55 8.96 -2.73
CA TYR A 201 17.36 9.82 -1.56
C TYR A 201 18.65 10.03 -0.78
N THR A 202 19.41 8.96 -0.57
CA THR A 202 20.59 8.96 0.32
C THR A 202 21.91 9.17 -0.41
N GLN A 203 21.94 9.01 -1.74
CA GLN A 203 23.16 8.99 -2.56
C GLN A 203 24.17 7.92 -2.12
N ASN A 204 23.70 6.85 -1.47
CA ASN A 204 24.54 5.75 -1.02
C ASN A 204 24.64 4.66 -2.11
N GLN A 205 25.88 4.38 -2.53
CA GLN A 205 26.19 3.43 -3.59
C GLN A 205 25.70 2.00 -3.29
N THR A 206 25.66 1.58 -2.02
CA THR A 206 25.19 0.24 -1.67
C THR A 206 23.76 -0.02 -2.15
N TYR A 207 22.88 0.99 -2.10
CA TYR A 207 21.51 0.84 -2.60
C TYR A 207 21.47 0.74 -4.14
N VAL A 208 22.38 1.43 -4.84
CA VAL A 208 22.54 1.32 -6.30
C VAL A 208 22.95 -0.10 -6.65
N ASP A 209 23.99 -0.62 -6.00
CA ASP A 209 24.52 -1.96 -6.26
C ASP A 209 23.46 -3.05 -6.06
N TRP A 210 22.61 -2.89 -5.03
CA TRP A 210 21.48 -3.79 -4.80
C TRP A 210 20.37 -3.64 -5.83
N ALA A 211 20.02 -2.41 -6.24
CA ALA A 211 19.05 -2.19 -7.30
C ALA A 211 19.51 -2.84 -8.62
N GLU A 212 20.77 -2.64 -9.01
CA GLU A 212 21.35 -3.26 -10.20
C GLU A 212 21.37 -4.79 -10.09
N LYS A 213 21.85 -5.34 -8.97
CA LYS A 213 21.86 -6.79 -8.71
C LYS A 213 20.46 -7.40 -8.82
N THR A 214 19.45 -6.76 -8.23
CA THR A 214 18.08 -7.27 -8.29
C THR A 214 17.52 -7.17 -9.70
N TRP A 215 17.75 -6.06 -10.41
CA TRP A 215 17.33 -5.90 -11.81
C TRP A 215 17.97 -6.94 -12.74
N GLU A 216 19.29 -7.15 -12.64
CA GLU A 216 20.02 -8.13 -13.45
C GLU A 216 19.49 -9.54 -13.21
N TRP A 217 19.25 -9.91 -11.94
CA TRP A 217 18.62 -11.18 -11.61
C TRP A 217 17.21 -11.27 -12.21
N TYR A 218 16.40 -10.24 -12.03
CA TYR A 218 15.01 -10.20 -12.49
C TYR A 218 14.92 -10.37 -14.02
N ALA A 219 15.72 -9.60 -14.76
CA ALA A 219 15.80 -9.64 -16.22
C ALA A 219 16.45 -10.93 -16.76
N GLY A 220 17.22 -11.64 -15.93
CA GLY A 220 17.80 -12.95 -16.25
C GLY A 220 16.88 -14.14 -16.00
N THR A 221 15.68 -13.92 -15.44
CA THR A 221 14.72 -14.97 -15.10
C THR A 221 13.47 -14.92 -16.00
N PRO A 222 12.63 -15.97 -16.00
CA PRO A 222 11.33 -15.93 -16.69
C PRO A 222 10.36 -14.86 -16.17
N LEU A 223 10.67 -14.15 -15.08
CA LEU A 223 9.85 -13.06 -14.55
C LEU A 223 9.74 -11.90 -15.55
N LEU A 224 10.75 -11.65 -16.39
CA LEU A 224 10.72 -10.60 -17.40
C LEU A 224 11.04 -11.16 -18.77
N ASN A 225 10.09 -11.05 -19.69
CA ASN A 225 10.39 -11.24 -21.11
C ASN A 225 11.03 -9.97 -21.66
N THR A 226 12.35 -9.96 -21.89
CA THR A 226 13.10 -8.79 -22.38
C THR A 226 12.82 -8.42 -23.85
N GLN A 227 12.06 -9.24 -24.58
CA GLN A 227 11.61 -8.93 -25.94
C GLN A 227 10.26 -8.22 -25.95
N THR A 228 9.33 -8.67 -25.10
CA THR A 228 7.95 -8.12 -25.03
C THR A 228 7.74 -7.15 -23.87
N TRP A 229 8.69 -7.08 -22.94
CA TRP A 229 8.60 -6.38 -21.66
C TRP A 229 7.45 -6.85 -20.76
N GLN A 230 6.92 -8.05 -21.02
CA GLN A 230 5.92 -8.68 -20.17
C GLN A 230 6.56 -9.14 -18.86
N ILE A 231 5.92 -8.79 -17.75
CA ILE A 231 6.26 -9.28 -16.41
C ILE A 231 5.33 -10.46 -16.06
N ASN A 232 5.91 -11.60 -15.71
CA ASN A 232 5.21 -12.80 -15.22
C ASN A 232 5.25 -12.84 -13.69
N ASP A 233 4.39 -13.66 -13.08
CA ASP A 233 4.17 -13.65 -11.62
C ASP A 233 5.31 -14.31 -10.80
N GLY A 234 5.88 -15.43 -11.26
CA GLY A 234 6.88 -16.21 -10.52
C GLY A 234 6.92 -17.67 -10.94
#